data_AF-A0A948RJ11-F1
#
_entry.id   AF-A0A948RJ11-F1
#
_cell.length_a   1.000
_cell.length_b   1.000
_cell.length_c   1.000
_cell.angle_alpha   90.00
_cell.angle_beta   90.00
_cell.angle_gamma   90.00
#
_symmetry.space_group_name_H-M   'P 1'
#
loop_
_entity.id
_entity.type
_entity.pdbx_description
1 polymer ?
#
loop_
_entity_poly.entity_id
_entity_poly.type
_entity_poly.pdbx_seq_one_letter_code
_entity_poly.pdbx_strand_id
1 'polypeptide(L)'
;MNPIKVKRTRQKIKNNTKYSIPFKGNIIGVEAPAHKTKRHLKFCIDFLLPKGTPIVAARSGTVIACQDRYKRSYKSSKFAGRGNFIIIRHTSRETSIYVHLQHHSIKVKKGQKVRRGQVIALSGQVGFATYPHLHFGVYRGVRGKGGVSIKVLFDKKYKFFEMPLSIAEDLGKHL
;
A
#
# COMPACT_ATOMS: atom_id res chain seq x y z
N MET A 1 -2.20 -18.68 51.15
CA MET A 1 -1.50 -17.92 50.08
C MET A 1 -2.42 -17.80 48.88
N ASN A 2 -2.80 -16.58 48.48
CA ASN A 2 -3.66 -16.35 47.31
C ASN A 2 -2.80 -16.11 46.05
N PRO A 3 -3.12 -16.70 44.89
CA PRO A 3 -2.35 -16.48 43.67
C PRO A 3 -2.60 -15.07 43.10
N ILE A 4 -1.51 -14.37 42.81
CA ILE A 4 -1.52 -13.04 42.18
C ILE A 4 -2.07 -13.18 40.75
N LYS A 5 -3.28 -12.68 40.51
CA LYS A 5 -3.84 -12.54 39.15
C LYS A 5 -3.11 -11.41 38.42
N VAL A 6 -2.12 -11.75 37.60
CA VAL A 6 -1.49 -10.81 36.66
C VAL A 6 -2.51 -10.42 35.59
N LYS A 7 -3.18 -9.28 35.75
CA LYS A 7 -3.98 -8.66 34.69
C LYS A 7 -3.04 -8.20 33.57
N ARG A 8 -2.88 -9.03 32.54
CA ARG A 8 -2.27 -8.63 31.27
C ARG A 8 -3.20 -7.63 30.56
N THR A 9 -3.06 -6.34 30.88
CA THR A 9 -3.63 -5.28 30.06
C THR A 9 -2.97 -5.34 28.69
N ARG A 10 -3.75 -5.67 27.65
CA ARG A 10 -3.33 -5.44 26.25
C ARG A 10 -3.13 -3.94 26.09
N GLN A 11 -1.90 -3.45 26.23
CA GLN A 11 -1.56 -2.09 25.81
C GLN A 11 -2.01 -1.95 24.35
N LYS A 12 -3.01 -1.09 24.11
CA LYS A 12 -3.35 -0.64 22.76
C LYS A 12 -2.08 0.01 22.22
N ILE A 13 -1.38 -0.68 21.32
CA ILE A 13 -0.18 -0.13 20.68
C ILE A 13 -0.61 1.13 19.93
N LYS A 14 -0.33 2.31 20.48
CA LYS A 14 -0.57 3.59 19.83
C LYS A 14 0.36 3.66 18.61
N ASN A 15 -0.20 3.55 17.41
CA ASN A 15 0.56 3.69 16.19
C ASN A 15 0.73 5.18 15.87
N ASN A 16 1.84 5.79 16.32
CA ASN A 16 2.15 7.19 16.03
C ASN A 16 3.08 7.36 14.81
N THR A 17 3.41 6.28 14.10
CA THR A 17 4.23 6.38 12.89
C THR A 17 3.49 7.16 11.81
N LYS A 18 4.11 8.23 11.32
CA LYS A 18 3.63 8.96 10.14
C LYS A 18 4.36 8.54 8.86
N TYR A 19 3.62 8.49 7.77
CA TYR A 19 4.07 8.17 6.41
C TYR A 19 3.86 9.37 5.48
N SER A 20 4.80 9.60 4.56
CA SER A 20 4.52 10.51 3.43
C SER A 20 3.57 9.87 2.42
N ILE A 21 2.96 10.73 1.62
CA ILE A 21 2.15 10.31 0.48
C ILE A 21 3.05 9.57 -0.52
N PRO A 22 2.67 8.35 -0.97
CA PRO A 22 3.58 7.45 -1.68
C PRO A 22 3.72 7.74 -3.18
N PHE A 23 3.36 8.93 -3.64
CA PHE A 23 3.47 9.33 -5.05
C PHE A 23 3.74 10.83 -5.20
N LYS A 24 4.13 11.24 -6.42
CA LYS A 24 4.22 12.64 -6.82
C LYS A 24 3.14 12.96 -7.85
N GLY A 25 2.47 14.11 -7.70
CA GLY A 25 1.47 14.60 -8.66
C GLY A 25 0.06 14.63 -8.10
N ASN A 26 -0.89 14.86 -9.00
CA ASN A 26 -2.31 14.94 -8.69
C ASN A 26 -2.93 13.55 -8.62
N ILE A 27 -3.98 13.43 -7.82
CA ILE A 27 -4.74 12.20 -7.63
C ILE A 27 -6.16 12.39 -8.17
N ILE A 28 -6.74 11.33 -8.74
CA ILE A 28 -8.11 11.33 -9.24
C ILE A 28 -9.08 11.10 -8.08
N GLY A 29 -8.78 10.13 -7.21
CA GLY A 29 -9.63 9.77 -6.08
C GLY A 29 -8.94 8.81 -5.11
N VAL A 30 -9.60 8.50 -3.99
CA VAL A 30 -9.08 7.59 -2.96
C VAL A 30 -10.17 6.64 -2.49
N GLU A 31 -9.84 5.36 -2.42
CA GLU A 31 -10.66 4.34 -1.75
C GLU A 31 -9.95 3.84 -0.48
N ALA A 32 -10.52 4.15 0.69
CA ALA A 32 -9.99 3.76 1.98
C ALA A 32 -11.15 3.36 2.93
N PRO A 33 -11.34 2.07 3.24
CA PRO A 33 -10.45 0.95 2.92
C PRO A 33 -10.64 0.41 1.49
N ALA A 34 -9.54 0.04 0.84
CA ALA A 34 -9.51 -0.64 -0.47
C ALA A 34 -10.25 -2.00 -0.47
N HIS A 35 -10.36 -2.64 0.70
CA HIS A 35 -11.05 -3.92 0.85
C HIS A 35 -12.01 -3.91 2.02
N LYS A 36 -13.30 -4.09 1.72
CA LYS A 36 -14.38 -4.08 2.73
C LYS A 36 -14.45 -5.38 3.54
N THR A 37 -14.12 -6.53 2.94
CA THR A 37 -14.32 -7.86 3.55
C THR A 37 -13.03 -8.57 3.99
N LYS A 38 -11.86 -8.18 3.46
CA LYS A 38 -10.59 -8.87 3.73
C LYS A 38 -9.89 -8.29 4.96
N ARG A 39 -10.04 -8.96 6.11
CA ARG A 39 -9.51 -8.51 7.41
C ARG A 39 -8.01 -8.17 7.40
N HIS A 40 -7.19 -8.92 6.67
CA HIS A 40 -5.74 -8.67 6.60
C HIS A 40 -5.38 -7.43 5.77
N LEU A 41 -6.27 -7.00 4.86
CA LEU A 41 -6.09 -5.82 4.00
C LEU A 41 -6.95 -4.62 4.45
N LYS A 42 -7.60 -4.71 5.61
CA LYS A 42 -8.60 -3.76 6.12
C LYS A 42 -8.16 -2.30 6.09
N PHE A 43 -6.86 -2.00 6.19
CA PHE A 43 -6.36 -0.62 6.20
C PHE A 43 -5.51 -0.27 4.99
N CYS A 44 -5.57 -1.08 3.92
CA CYS A 44 -4.98 -0.70 2.65
C CYS A 44 -5.83 0.37 1.98
N ILE A 45 -5.19 1.16 1.14
CA ILE A 45 -5.72 2.34 0.49
C ILE A 45 -5.39 2.23 -0.99
N ASP A 46 -6.40 2.42 -1.84
CA ASP A 46 -6.21 2.55 -3.27
C ASP A 46 -6.21 4.05 -3.63
N PHE A 47 -5.11 4.50 -4.20
CA PHE A 47 -4.97 5.84 -4.75
C PHE A 47 -5.19 5.77 -6.26
N LEU A 48 -6.27 6.36 -6.77
CA LEU A 48 -6.57 6.39 -8.20
C LEU A 48 -5.61 7.36 -8.88
N LEU A 49 -4.66 6.80 -9.64
CA LEU A 49 -3.56 7.54 -10.24
C LEU A 49 -3.47 7.17 -11.73
N PRO A 50 -3.22 8.15 -12.63
CA PRO A 50 -2.86 7.84 -14.01
C PRO A 50 -1.66 6.88 -14.06
N LYS A 51 -1.60 5.99 -15.05
CA LYS A 51 -0.40 5.16 -15.31
C LYS A 51 0.83 6.07 -15.49
N GLY A 52 1.99 5.63 -15.03
CA GLY A 52 3.23 6.40 -15.16
C GLY A 52 3.46 7.44 -14.06
N THR A 53 2.55 7.60 -13.09
CA THR A 53 2.73 8.51 -11.97
C THR A 53 3.91 8.05 -11.10
N PRO A 54 4.90 8.90 -10.77
CA PRO A 54 6.03 8.49 -9.95
C PRO A 54 5.61 8.04 -8.55
N ILE A 55 5.93 6.78 -8.22
CA ILE A 55 5.74 6.21 -6.87
C ILE A 55 7.00 6.42 -6.06
N VAL A 56 6.85 6.92 -4.85
CA VAL A 56 7.95 7.21 -3.92
C VAL A 56 7.86 6.39 -2.65
N ALA A 57 9.02 6.10 -2.04
CA ALA A 57 9.05 5.46 -0.73
C ALA A 57 8.39 6.37 0.32
N ALA A 58 7.25 5.95 0.85
CA ALA A 58 6.48 6.68 1.86
C ALA A 58 7.28 6.91 3.16
N ARG A 59 8.26 6.05 3.43
CA ARG A 59 9.21 6.15 4.55
C ARG A 59 10.53 5.46 4.19
N SER A 60 11.64 5.93 4.73
CA SER A 60 12.95 5.31 4.56
C SER A 60 12.95 3.86 5.07
N GLY A 61 13.74 2.99 4.45
CA GLY A 61 13.81 1.59 4.83
C GLY A 61 14.67 0.75 3.89
N THR A 62 14.49 -0.56 3.96
CA THR A 62 15.17 -1.54 3.10
C THR A 62 14.14 -2.28 2.28
N VAL A 63 14.35 -2.37 0.97
CA VAL A 63 13.53 -3.19 0.07
C VAL A 63 13.75 -4.67 0.43
N ILE A 64 12.71 -5.37 0.86
CA ILE A 64 12.80 -6.78 1.26
C ILE A 64 12.23 -7.74 0.19
N ALA A 65 11.41 -7.23 -0.72
CA ALA A 65 10.92 -7.95 -1.89
C ALA A 65 10.49 -6.98 -2.98
N CYS A 66 10.63 -7.39 -4.23
CA CYS A 66 10.07 -6.69 -5.39
C CYS A 66 9.80 -7.69 -6.52
N GLN A 67 8.79 -7.41 -7.35
CA GLN A 67 8.41 -8.21 -8.51
C GLN A 67 8.01 -7.28 -9.65
N ASP A 68 8.64 -7.41 -10.82
CA ASP A 68 8.38 -6.54 -11.98
C ASP A 68 8.09 -7.28 -13.30
N ARG A 69 7.72 -8.57 -13.24
CA ARG A 69 7.66 -9.43 -14.44
C ARG A 69 6.30 -9.44 -15.14
N TYR A 70 5.24 -9.01 -14.45
CA TYR A 70 3.89 -9.10 -14.99
C TYR A 70 3.60 -7.88 -15.85
N LYS A 71 2.82 -8.09 -16.91
CA LYS A 71 2.49 -7.05 -17.91
C LYS A 71 1.00 -6.77 -18.08
N ARG A 72 0.13 -7.67 -17.60
CA ARG A 72 -1.32 -7.64 -17.88
C ARG A 72 -2.12 -7.22 -16.66
N SER A 73 -3.24 -6.54 -16.90
CA SER A 73 -4.36 -6.45 -15.97
C SER A 73 -5.23 -7.70 -16.09
N TYR A 74 -5.87 -8.09 -14.99
CA TYR A 74 -6.81 -9.19 -14.90
C TYR A 74 -8.07 -8.76 -14.16
N LYS A 75 -9.24 -9.22 -14.63
CA LYS A 75 -10.55 -8.98 -13.99
C LYS A 75 -10.98 -10.07 -13.01
N SER A 76 -10.19 -11.14 -12.87
CA SER A 76 -10.52 -12.28 -12.00
C SER A 76 -9.60 -12.36 -10.79
N SER A 77 -10.21 -12.56 -9.61
CA SER A 77 -9.51 -12.71 -8.33
C SER A 77 -8.53 -13.88 -8.29
N LYS A 78 -8.68 -14.88 -9.19
CA LYS A 78 -7.72 -15.99 -9.35
C LYS A 78 -6.30 -15.51 -9.72
N PHE A 79 -6.17 -14.28 -10.22
CA PHE A 79 -4.90 -13.66 -10.57
C PHE A 79 -4.40 -12.64 -9.56
N ALA A 80 -4.95 -12.60 -8.33
CA ALA A 80 -4.53 -11.65 -7.30
C ALA A 80 -3.02 -11.71 -6.96
N GLY A 81 -2.36 -12.86 -7.18
CA GLY A 81 -0.91 -13.02 -7.01
C GLY A 81 -0.05 -12.58 -8.20
N ARG A 82 -0.64 -12.07 -9.29
CA ARG A 82 0.06 -11.70 -10.54
C ARG A 82 0.25 -10.19 -10.72
N GLY A 83 0.51 -9.48 -9.63
CA GLY A 83 0.82 -8.04 -9.63
C GLY A 83 2.32 -7.75 -9.52
N ASN A 84 2.73 -6.58 -10.01
CA ASN A 84 4.05 -6.04 -9.71
C ASN A 84 4.00 -5.26 -8.40
N PHE A 85 5.04 -5.40 -7.59
CA PHE A 85 5.05 -4.82 -6.26
C PHE A 85 6.45 -4.51 -5.73
N ILE A 86 6.48 -3.66 -4.70
CA ILE A 86 7.63 -3.42 -3.83
C ILE A 86 7.19 -3.57 -2.38
N ILE A 87 8.01 -4.20 -1.55
CA ILE A 87 7.84 -4.27 -0.10
C ILE A 87 9.07 -3.65 0.57
N ILE A 88 8.86 -2.64 1.40
CA ILE A 88 9.92 -1.94 2.15
C ILE A 88 9.74 -2.22 3.65
N ARG A 89 10.77 -2.73 4.31
CA ARG A 89 10.86 -2.86 5.76
C ARG A 89 11.40 -1.58 6.39
N HIS A 90 10.72 -1.09 7.42
CA HIS A 90 11.09 0.08 8.20
C HIS A 90 11.65 -0.34 9.56
N THR A 91 12.32 0.60 10.26
CA THR A 91 12.93 0.36 11.58
C THR A 91 11.92 -0.02 12.67
N SER A 92 10.63 0.33 12.51
CA SER A 92 9.54 0.14 13.47
C SER A 92 8.84 -1.24 13.43
N ARG A 93 9.48 -2.29 12.88
CA ARG A 93 8.83 -3.61 12.58
C ARG A 93 7.61 -3.50 11.65
N GLU A 94 7.52 -2.40 10.92
CA GLU A 94 6.49 -2.14 9.93
C GLU A 94 7.05 -2.39 8.53
N THR A 95 6.16 -2.76 7.62
CA THR A 95 6.46 -2.89 6.20
C THR A 95 5.41 -2.12 5.40
N SER A 96 5.86 -1.30 4.44
CA SER A 96 4.96 -0.75 3.42
C SER A 96 4.97 -1.63 2.17
N ILE A 97 3.80 -1.77 1.54
CA ILE A 97 3.62 -2.43 0.25
C ILE A 97 3.10 -1.43 -0.78
N TYR A 98 3.55 -1.60 -2.02
CA TYR A 98 3.16 -0.81 -3.19
C TYR A 98 2.85 -1.81 -4.29
N VAL A 99 1.61 -1.85 -4.80
CA VAL A 99 1.14 -2.88 -5.74
C VAL A 99 0.48 -2.22 -6.95
N HIS A 100 0.27 -3.02 -8.00
CA HIS A 100 -0.23 -2.63 -9.33
C HIS A 100 0.74 -1.73 -10.13
N LEU A 101 2.04 -1.84 -9.82
CA LEU A 101 3.09 -1.07 -10.46
C LEU A 101 3.20 -1.38 -11.96
N GLN A 102 3.59 -0.37 -12.75
CA GLN A 102 3.80 -0.54 -14.18
C GLN A 102 4.93 -1.53 -14.44
N HIS A 103 4.76 -2.35 -15.48
CA HIS A 103 5.78 -3.32 -15.92
C HIS A 103 7.09 -2.63 -16.30
N HIS A 104 8.22 -3.19 -15.84
CA HIS A 104 9.57 -2.66 -16.05
C HIS A 104 9.78 -1.24 -15.52
N SER A 105 9.00 -0.84 -14.51
CA SER A 105 9.12 0.50 -13.91
C SER A 105 9.86 0.52 -12.57
N ILE A 106 10.08 -0.63 -11.94
CA ILE A 106 10.68 -0.72 -10.61
C ILE A 106 12.16 -0.31 -10.69
N LYS A 107 12.53 0.73 -9.93
CA LYS A 107 13.87 1.35 -9.94
C LYS A 107 14.76 0.87 -8.78
N VAL A 108 14.31 -0.14 -8.04
CA VAL A 108 14.99 -0.62 -6.82
C VAL A 108 15.03 -2.14 -6.79
N LYS A 109 16.02 -2.69 -6.08
CA LYS A 109 16.21 -4.14 -5.91
C LYS A 109 16.15 -4.57 -4.44
N LYS A 110 15.85 -5.86 -4.21
CA LYS A 110 15.92 -6.46 -2.86
C LYS A 110 17.28 -6.18 -2.22
N GLY A 111 17.27 -5.81 -0.94
CA GLY A 111 18.44 -5.40 -0.17
C GLY A 111 18.79 -3.91 -0.24
N GLN A 112 18.26 -3.18 -1.23
CA GLN A 112 18.55 -1.76 -1.39
C GLN A 112 17.94 -0.92 -0.26
N LYS A 113 18.73 -0.01 0.31
CA LYS A 113 18.23 1.04 1.20
C LYS A 113 17.61 2.15 0.36
N VAL A 114 16.45 2.63 0.78
CA VAL A 114 15.73 3.74 0.15
C VAL A 114 15.46 4.84 1.16
N ARG A 115 15.50 6.09 0.69
CA ARG A 115 15.16 7.27 1.48
C ARG A 115 13.69 7.63 1.26
N ARG A 116 13.03 8.18 2.28
CA ARG A 116 11.69 8.76 2.14
C ARG A 116 11.67 9.75 0.96
N GLY A 117 10.65 9.66 0.11
CA GLY A 117 10.48 10.50 -1.08
C GLY A 117 11.32 10.09 -2.29
N GLN A 118 12.20 9.09 -2.16
CA GLN A 118 12.92 8.52 -3.30
C GLN A 118 11.94 7.83 -4.26
N VAL A 119 12.06 8.09 -5.55
CA VAL A 119 11.27 7.40 -6.58
C VAL A 119 11.70 5.94 -6.66
N ILE A 120 10.74 5.03 -6.57
CA ILE A 120 10.97 3.58 -6.52
C ILE A 120 10.30 2.82 -7.66
N ALA A 121 9.25 3.37 -8.28
CA ALA A 121 8.54 2.78 -9.42
C ALA A 121 7.63 3.81 -10.10
N LEU A 122 6.86 3.38 -11.09
CA LEU A 122 5.72 4.12 -11.65
C LEU A 122 4.40 3.37 -11.35
N SER A 123 3.30 4.13 -11.19
CA SER A 123 1.95 3.56 -11.05
C SER A 123 1.54 2.84 -12.33
N GLY A 124 0.69 1.82 -12.21
CA GLY A 124 0.23 1.04 -13.34
C GLY A 124 -1.18 0.50 -13.14
N GLN A 125 -1.43 -0.64 -13.78
CA GLN A 125 -2.68 -1.42 -13.69
C GLN A 125 -2.35 -2.92 -13.83
N VAL A 126 -1.18 -3.35 -13.34
CA VAL A 126 -0.73 -4.74 -13.52
C VAL A 126 -1.29 -5.63 -12.41
N GLY A 127 -1.77 -6.81 -12.76
CA GLY A 127 -2.36 -7.77 -11.83
C GLY A 127 -3.88 -7.63 -11.73
N PHE A 128 -4.45 -8.01 -10.59
CA PHE A 128 -5.89 -7.92 -10.37
C PHE A 128 -6.30 -6.46 -10.06
N ALA A 129 -6.46 -5.64 -11.10
CA ALA A 129 -6.78 -4.21 -11.01
C ALA A 129 -7.74 -3.78 -12.12
N THR A 130 -8.93 -3.31 -11.75
CA THR A 130 -9.96 -2.89 -12.72
C THR A 130 -9.57 -1.61 -13.46
N TYR A 131 -9.01 -0.63 -12.75
CA TYR A 131 -8.58 0.67 -13.28
C TYR A 131 -7.15 1.02 -12.79
N PRO A 132 -6.45 2.00 -13.39
CA PRO A 132 -5.14 2.43 -12.94
C PRO A 132 -5.15 3.01 -11.51
N HIS A 133 -4.36 2.41 -10.61
CA HIS A 133 -4.25 2.86 -9.22
C HIS A 133 -2.97 2.34 -8.56
N LEU A 134 -2.60 2.97 -7.44
CA LEU A 134 -1.65 2.42 -6.50
C LEU A 134 -2.40 1.80 -5.33
N HIS A 135 -2.25 0.48 -5.15
CA HIS A 135 -2.64 -0.18 -3.92
C HIS A 135 -1.52 -0.08 -2.88
N PHE A 136 -1.79 0.64 -1.80
CA PHE A 136 -0.82 0.92 -0.74
C PHE A 136 -1.29 0.36 0.60
N GLY A 137 -0.38 -0.25 1.35
CA GLY A 137 -0.68 -0.74 2.68
C GLY A 137 0.53 -0.69 3.59
N VAL A 138 0.27 -0.49 4.89
CA VAL A 138 1.28 -0.65 5.94
C VAL A 138 0.88 -1.81 6.81
N TYR A 139 1.83 -2.70 7.05
CA TYR A 139 1.65 -3.91 7.85
C TYR A 139 2.58 -3.88 9.03
N ARG A 140 2.13 -4.46 10.14
CA ARG A 140 2.97 -4.73 11.30
C ARG A 140 3.04 -6.24 11.51
N GLY A 141 4.26 -6.75 11.68
CA GLY A 141 4.46 -8.14 12.04
C GLY A 141 3.86 -8.45 13.41
N VAL A 142 3.11 -9.53 13.51
CA VAL A 142 2.66 -10.11 14.78
C VAL A 142 3.47 -11.37 15.01
N ARG A 143 4.13 -11.54 16.16
CA ARG A 143 4.92 -12.75 16.44
C ARG A 143 4.07 -14.01 16.21
N GLY A 144 4.57 -14.94 15.38
CA GLY A 144 3.91 -16.23 15.09
C GLY A 144 2.65 -16.15 14.24
N LYS A 145 2.30 -14.98 13.69
CA LYS A 145 1.14 -14.80 12.79
C LYS A 145 1.56 -13.93 11.60
N GLY A 146 0.95 -14.14 10.44
CA GLY A 146 1.16 -13.24 9.29
C GLY A 146 0.95 -11.76 9.66
N GLY A 147 1.49 -10.85 8.86
CA GLY A 147 1.33 -9.41 9.10
C GLY A 147 -0.14 -8.98 9.06
N VAL A 148 -0.50 -8.00 9.89
CA VAL A 148 -1.82 -7.33 9.83
C VAL A 148 -1.63 -5.94 9.26
N SER A 149 -2.51 -5.52 8.34
CA SER A 149 -2.56 -4.11 7.95
C SER A 149 -2.91 -3.24 9.15
N ILE A 150 -2.38 -2.02 9.18
CA ILE A 150 -2.60 -1.03 10.24
C ILE A 150 -3.04 0.30 9.62
N LYS A 151 -3.81 1.09 10.35
CA LYS A 151 -4.17 2.46 9.92
C LYS A 151 -2.90 3.25 9.61
N VAL A 152 -2.85 3.81 8.42
CA VAL A 152 -1.79 4.71 7.99
C VAL A 152 -2.10 6.12 8.47
N LEU A 153 -1.14 6.75 9.14
CA LEU A 153 -1.22 8.18 9.45
C LEU A 153 -0.32 8.92 8.46
N PHE A 154 -0.87 9.82 7.66
CA PHE A 154 -0.07 10.62 6.74
C PHE A 154 0.40 11.92 7.39
N ASP A 155 1.63 12.32 7.07
CA ASP A 155 2.25 13.57 7.56
C ASP A 155 1.51 14.83 7.09
N LYS A 156 0.89 14.74 5.92
CA LYS A 156 0.10 15.81 5.31
C LYS A 156 -1.31 15.29 5.06
N LYS A 157 -2.32 16.12 5.35
CA LYS A 157 -3.68 15.89 4.86
C LYS A 157 -3.69 16.24 3.37
N TYR A 158 -4.05 15.30 2.51
CA TYR A 158 -4.53 15.65 1.17
C TYR A 158 -5.98 16.11 1.32
N LYS A 159 -6.37 17.19 0.63
CA LYS A 159 -7.79 17.45 0.38
C LYS A 159 -8.22 16.38 -0.62
N PHE A 160 -8.71 15.26 -0.11
CA PHE A 160 -9.36 14.26 -0.94
C PHE A 160 -10.62 14.92 -1.49
N PHE A 161 -10.68 15.17 -2.80
CA PHE A 161 -11.99 15.26 -3.42
C PHE A 161 -12.58 13.85 -3.30
N GLU A 162 -13.54 13.68 -2.40
CA GLU A 162 -14.36 12.47 -2.39
C GLU A 162 -15.11 12.46 -3.72
N MET A 163 -14.61 11.68 -4.69
CA MET A 163 -15.38 11.39 -5.88
C MET A 163 -16.40 10.31 -5.54
N PRO A 164 -17.70 10.54 -5.82
CA PRO A 164 -18.70 9.49 -5.71
C PRO A 164 -18.26 8.29 -6.55
N LEU A 165 -18.44 7.08 -6.02
CA LEU A 165 -18.05 5.81 -6.66
C LEU A 165 -18.57 5.69 -8.10
N SER A 166 -19.72 6.30 -8.41
CA SER A 166 -20.33 6.33 -9.75
C SER A 166 -19.48 7.03 -10.81
N ILE A 167 -18.69 8.05 -10.46
CA ILE A 167 -17.86 8.77 -11.43
C ILE A 167 -16.53 8.04 -11.66
N ALA A 168 -16.02 7.32 -10.65
CA ALA A 168 -14.82 6.50 -10.80
C ALA A 168 -15.02 5.34 -11.79
N GLU A 169 -16.22 4.76 -11.83
CA GLU A 169 -16.60 3.72 -12.79
C GLU A 169 -16.70 4.25 -14.23
N ASP A 170 -17.06 5.52 -14.40
CA ASP A 170 -17.23 6.14 -15.72
C ASP A 170 -15.90 6.65 -16.30
N LEU A 171 -15.05 7.27 -15.47
CA LEU A 171 -13.68 7.64 -15.87
C LEU A 171 -12.82 6.42 -16.20
N GLY A 172 -13.09 5.27 -15.57
CA GLY A 172 -12.43 4.00 -15.88
C GLY A 172 -12.77 3.40 -17.24
N LYS A 173 -13.81 3.91 -17.93
CA LYS A 173 -14.19 3.48 -19.30
C LYS A 173 -13.58 4.35 -20.39
N HIS A 174 -13.05 5.53 -20.05
CA HIS A 174 -12.60 6.55 -21.00
C HIS A 174 -11.08 6.86 -20.93
N LEU A 175 -10.30 6.07 -20.17
CA LEU A 175 -8.83 6.13 -20.06
C LEU A 175 -8.18 4.76 -20.39
#